data_AF-A0AAV9ETB9-F1
#
_entry.id   AF-A0AAV9ETB9-F1
#
_cell.length_a   1.000
_cell.length_b   1.000
_cell.length_c   1.000
_cell.angle_alpha   90.00
_cell.angle_beta   90.00
_cell.angle_gamma   90.00
#
_symmetry.space_group_name_H-M   'P 1'
#
loop_
_entity.id
_entity.type
_entity.pdbx_description
1 polymer ?
#
loop_
_entity_poly.entity_id
_entity_poly.type
_entity_poly.pdbx_seq_one_letter_code
_entity_poly.pdbx_strand_id
1 'polypeptide(L)'
;MWWPANLVQVSLFRALHEEEKRRKGGDLTRLQFFLAVFITSFAYYIVPNYLFQSITALSFVCWIWKDSITAHQIGSGLYGLCLGSFGLDWATVAVFLGSPLATPGFAILNIMVGFVLIMYVVVPVAYWTDAYSAKRFPIFSSHVYADDGSRYNVTRVMDAKSFLMDLDA
;
A
#
# COMPACT_ATOMS: atom_id res chain seq x y z
N MET A 1 -19.31 13.01 -16.14
CA MET A 1 -18.80 11.67 -16.50
C MET A 1 -18.81 10.81 -15.23
N TRP A 2 -19.43 9.63 -15.28
CA TRP A 2 -19.57 8.76 -14.11
C TRP A 2 -18.30 7.92 -13.94
N TRP A 3 -17.25 8.52 -13.37
CA TRP A 3 -16.04 7.79 -12.99
C TRP A 3 -16.25 7.08 -11.65
N PRO A 4 -15.75 5.85 -11.44
CA PRO A 4 -15.93 5.11 -10.20
C PRO A 4 -15.48 5.87 -8.94
N ALA A 5 -14.44 6.69 -9.02
CA ALA A 5 -14.01 7.50 -7.88
C ALA A 5 -15.07 8.55 -7.46
N ASN A 6 -15.82 9.10 -8.42
CA ASN A 6 -16.85 10.11 -8.15
C ASN A 6 -18.08 9.52 -7.46
N LEU A 7 -18.33 8.22 -7.59
CA LEU A 7 -19.45 7.54 -6.93
C LEU A 7 -19.40 7.67 -5.42
N VAL A 8 -18.21 7.47 -4.86
CA VAL A 8 -18.01 7.52 -3.41
C VAL A 8 -18.33 8.92 -2.91
N GLN A 9 -17.83 9.95 -3.58
CA GLN A 9 -18.09 11.34 -3.21
C GLN A 9 -19.57 11.74 -3.38
N VAL A 10 -20.24 11.32 -4.45
CA VAL A 10 -21.67 11.58 -4.65
C VAL A 10 -22.51 10.87 -3.58
N SER A 11 -22.15 9.63 -3.21
CA SER A 11 -22.83 8.88 -2.14
C SER A 11 -22.71 9.57 -0.78
N LEU A 12 -21.54 10.13 -0.46
CA LEU A 12 -21.32 10.93 0.74
C LEU A 12 -22.20 12.18 0.75
N PHE A 13 -22.18 12.99 -0.32
CA PHE A 13 -22.99 14.20 -0.37
C PHE A 13 -24.48 13.90 -0.28
N ARG A 14 -24.92 12.81 -0.92
CA ARG A 14 -26.29 12.34 -0.84
C ARG A 14 -26.68 11.93 0.58
N ALA A 15 -25.81 11.23 1.31
CA ALA A 15 -26.05 10.88 2.72
C ALA A 15 -26.11 12.09 3.66
N LEU A 16 -25.45 13.21 3.31
CA LEU A 16 -25.44 14.43 4.12
C LEU A 16 -26.58 15.41 3.80
N HIS A 17 -27.03 15.46 2.53
CA HIS A 17 -28.02 16.44 2.07
C HIS A 17 -29.42 15.89 1.83
N GLU A 18 -29.58 14.58 1.57
CA GLU A 18 -30.90 14.00 1.28
C GLU A 18 -31.69 13.85 2.59
N GLU A 19 -32.84 14.52 2.71
CA GLU A 19 -33.72 14.36 3.88
C GLU A 19 -34.26 12.92 3.95
N GLU A 20 -33.92 12.23 5.03
CA GLU A 20 -34.34 10.85 5.23
C GLU A 20 -35.70 10.74 5.93
N LYS A 21 -36.67 10.13 5.24
CA LYS A 21 -37.95 9.78 5.86
C LYS A 21 -37.76 8.54 6.73
N ARG A 22 -37.73 8.74 8.05
CA ARG A 22 -37.56 7.66 9.04
C ARG A 22 -38.60 6.55 8.83
N ARG A 23 -38.14 5.34 8.46
CA ARG A 23 -39.01 4.18 8.32
C ARG A 23 -39.51 3.76 9.71
N LYS A 24 -40.83 3.60 9.87
CA LYS A 24 -41.46 3.08 11.11
C LYS A 24 -41.07 1.61 11.29
N GLY A 25 -39.86 1.35 11.75
CA GLY A 25 -39.33 -0.01 11.89
C GLY A 25 -38.01 -0.14 12.68
N GLY A 26 -37.39 0.96 13.11
CA GLY A 26 -36.15 0.91 13.91
C GLY A 26 -34.86 0.76 13.09
N ASP A 27 -34.95 0.73 11.76
CA ASP A 27 -33.77 0.70 10.88
C ASP A 27 -32.91 1.97 11.06
N LEU A 28 -31.58 1.81 11.05
CA LEU A 28 -30.60 2.92 11.09
C LEU A 28 -30.79 3.84 9.87
N THR A 29 -30.77 5.16 10.09
CA THR A 29 -30.71 6.13 8.99
C THR A 29 -29.35 6.05 8.27
N ARG A 30 -29.27 6.42 6.99
CA ARG A 30 -28.00 6.41 6.25
C ARG A 30 -27.00 7.36 6.90
N LEU A 31 -27.44 8.50 7.42
CA LEU A 31 -26.60 9.40 8.20
C LEU A 31 -26.09 8.76 9.51
N GLN A 32 -26.93 8.02 10.24
CA GLN A 32 -26.52 7.30 11.45
C GLN A 32 -25.51 6.19 11.13
N PHE A 33 -25.75 5.44 10.05
CA PHE A 33 -24.80 4.43 9.56
C PHE A 33 -23.47 5.07 9.17
N PHE A 34 -23.50 6.18 8.43
CA PHE A 34 -22.30 6.94 8.05
C PHE A 34 -21.51 7.38 9.28
N LEU A 35 -22.16 7.99 10.27
CA LEU A 35 -21.50 8.44 11.49
C LEU A 35 -20.93 7.28 12.32
N ALA A 36 -21.66 6.16 12.43
CA ALA A 36 -21.17 4.97 13.11
C ALA A 36 -19.89 4.43 12.44
N VAL A 37 -19.92 4.23 11.12
CA VAL A 37 -18.75 3.74 10.36
C VAL A 37 -17.60 4.74 10.42
N PHE A 38 -17.86 6.05 10.34
CA PHE A 38 -16.85 7.09 10.45
C PHE A 38 -16.12 7.05 11.80
N ILE A 39 -16.86 7.02 12.91
CA ILE A 39 -16.28 6.98 14.26
C ILE A 39 -15.54 5.66 14.48
N THR A 40 -16.11 4.52 14.09
CA THR A 40 -15.46 3.22 14.25
C THR A 40 -14.17 3.13 13.42
N SER A 41 -14.20 3.63 12.18
CA SER A 41 -13.00 3.65 11.32
C SER A 41 -11.92 4.57 11.91
N PHE A 42 -12.30 5.77 12.36
CA PHE A 42 -11.38 6.71 13.01
C PHE A 42 -10.69 6.08 14.24
N ALA A 43 -11.46 5.41 15.10
CA ALA A 43 -10.92 4.70 16.26
C ALA A 43 -10.02 3.53 15.84
N TYR A 44 -10.41 2.76 14.82
CA TYR A 44 -9.64 1.63 14.34
C TYR A 44 -8.29 2.04 13.79
N TYR A 45 -8.19 3.13 13.02
CA TYR A 45 -6.92 3.57 12.41
C TYR A 45 -5.83 3.95 13.42
N ILE A 46 -6.17 4.25 14.68
CA ILE A 46 -5.17 4.45 15.74
C ILE A 46 -4.39 3.16 16.02
N VAL A 47 -5.04 2.00 15.87
CA VAL A 47 -4.44 0.69 16.17
C VAL A 47 -3.28 0.37 15.22
N PRO A 48 -3.46 0.30 13.88
CA PRO A 48 -2.37 -0.03 12.98
C PRO A 48 -1.35 1.11 12.83
N ASN A 49 -1.69 2.37 13.11
CA ASN A 49 -0.74 3.47 12.93
C ASN A 49 0.10 3.78 14.17
N TYR A 50 -0.42 3.55 15.38
CA TYR A 50 0.25 3.96 16.62
C TYR A 50 0.49 2.81 17.59
N LEU A 51 -0.52 1.97 17.86
CA LEU A 51 -0.41 0.93 18.90
C LEU A 51 0.30 -0.35 18.41
N PHE A 52 -0.04 -0.82 17.21
CA PHE A 52 0.44 -2.08 16.64
C PHE A 52 0.70 -1.96 15.13
N GLN A 53 1.80 -1.29 14.80
CA GLN A 53 2.23 -1.10 13.40
C GLN A 53 2.52 -2.40 12.65
N SER A 54 2.87 -3.47 13.36
CA SER A 54 3.13 -4.79 12.76
C SER A 54 1.90 -5.43 12.10
N ILE A 55 0.69 -4.99 12.44
CA ILE A 55 -0.57 -5.50 11.85
C ILE A 55 -0.71 -5.12 10.36
N THR A 56 0.02 -4.09 9.92
CA THR A 56 0.02 -3.66 8.51
C THR A 56 0.71 -4.67 7.58
N ALA A 57 1.61 -5.51 8.09
CA ALA A 57 2.39 -6.46 7.30
C ALA A 57 2.70 -7.76 8.07
N LEU A 58 1.66 -8.56 8.35
CA LEU A 58 1.79 -9.88 8.98
C LEU A 58 2.35 -10.89 7.96
N SER A 59 3.66 -11.06 7.99
CA SER A 59 4.41 -11.89 7.05
C SER A 59 4.59 -13.31 7.60
N PHE A 60 3.63 -14.20 7.33
CA PHE A 60 3.63 -15.57 7.87
C PHE A 60 4.87 -16.37 7.44
N VAL A 61 5.32 -16.18 6.20
CA VAL A 61 6.51 -16.87 5.66
C VAL A 61 7.76 -16.52 6.47
N CYS A 62 7.92 -15.27 6.88
CA CYS A 62 9.03 -14.84 7.73
C CYS A 62 8.94 -15.39 9.17
N TRP A 63 7.75 -15.72 9.67
CA TRP A 63 7.60 -16.33 10.99
C TRP A 63 7.99 -17.80 11.02
N ILE A 64 7.71 -18.53 9.93
CA ILE A 64 8.06 -19.95 9.77
C ILE A 64 9.57 -20.09 9.52
N TRP A 65 10.14 -19.30 8.61
CA TRP A 65 11.56 -19.37 8.26
C TRP A 65 12.30 -18.10 8.69
N LYS A 66 12.73 -18.07 9.95
CA LYS A 66 13.41 -16.90 10.55
C LYS A 66 14.87 -16.71 10.12
N ASP A 67 15.56 -17.79 9.76
CA ASP A 67 17.01 -17.75 9.50
C ASP A 67 17.36 -17.70 8.00
N SER A 68 16.36 -17.74 7.12
CA SER A 68 16.57 -17.80 5.67
C SER A 68 16.42 -16.42 5.02
N ILE A 69 17.51 -15.92 4.43
CA ILE A 69 17.54 -14.66 3.69
C ILE A 69 16.59 -14.71 2.48
N THR A 70 16.55 -15.85 1.77
CA THR A 70 15.67 -16.01 0.61
C THR A 70 14.20 -16.06 1.02
N ALA A 71 13.89 -16.70 2.15
CA ALA A 71 12.53 -16.69 2.69
C ALA A 71 12.08 -15.28 3.08
N HIS A 72 12.97 -14.47 3.64
CA HIS A 72 12.68 -13.06 3.94
C HIS A 72 12.51 -12.21 2.68
N GLN A 73 13.33 -12.40 1.65
CA GLN A 73 13.18 -11.69 0.36
C GLN A 73 11.84 -12.03 -0.32
N ILE A 74 11.39 -13.27 -0.20
CA ILE A 74 10.12 -13.73 -0.79
C ILE A 74 8.93 -13.29 0.06
N GLY A 75 9.02 -13.48 1.38
CA GLY A 75 7.88 -13.38 2.29
C GLY A 75 7.67 -12.02 2.96
N SER A 76 8.68 -11.14 2.97
CA SER A 76 8.58 -9.85 3.65
C SER A 76 7.57 -8.94 2.97
N GLY A 77 6.62 -8.41 3.75
CA GLY A 77 5.61 -7.44 3.29
C GLY A 77 6.14 -6.03 3.02
N LEU A 78 7.29 -5.65 3.60
CA LEU A 78 7.85 -4.30 3.51
C LEU A 78 9.10 -4.22 2.63
N TYR A 79 9.90 -5.29 2.61
CA TYR A 79 11.22 -5.32 1.96
C TYR A 79 11.37 -6.50 1.00
N GLY A 80 10.27 -7.15 0.64
CA GLY A 80 10.27 -8.35 -0.17
C GLY A 80 9.11 -8.42 -1.15
N LEU A 81 8.87 -9.61 -1.68
CA LEU A 81 7.83 -9.87 -2.67
C LEU A 81 6.43 -10.08 -2.06
N CYS A 82 6.28 -9.92 -0.74
CA CYS A 82 5.00 -10.03 -0.01
C CYS A 82 4.27 -11.37 -0.12
N LEU A 83 4.95 -12.47 -0.48
CA LEU A 83 4.29 -13.79 -0.56
C LEU A 83 3.89 -14.28 0.83
N GLY A 84 2.59 -14.46 1.05
CA GLY A 84 2.05 -14.86 2.35
C GLY A 84 2.12 -13.76 3.42
N SER A 85 2.22 -12.49 2.99
CA SER A 85 2.06 -11.33 3.87
C SER A 85 0.63 -10.78 3.80
N PHE A 86 0.03 -10.52 4.95
CA PHE A 86 -1.32 -9.98 5.05
C PHE A 86 -1.32 -8.72 5.91
N GLY A 87 -1.92 -7.64 5.40
CA GLY A 87 -2.22 -6.45 6.18
C GLY A 87 -3.68 -6.45 6.60
N LEU A 88 -3.96 -6.19 7.88
CA LEU A 88 -5.34 -5.98 8.36
C LEU A 88 -5.75 -4.50 8.36
N ASP A 89 -4.90 -3.64 7.82
CA ASP A 89 -5.17 -2.20 7.70
C ASP A 89 -5.79 -1.86 6.33
N TRP A 90 -6.91 -1.13 6.36
CA TRP A 90 -7.60 -0.72 5.15
C TRP A 90 -6.81 0.29 4.33
N ALA A 91 -5.97 1.13 4.95
CA ALA A 91 -5.14 2.08 4.20
C ALA A 91 -4.09 1.32 3.35
N THR A 92 -3.50 0.27 3.89
CA THR A 92 -2.58 -0.63 3.16
C THR A 92 -3.25 -1.29 1.96
N VAL A 93 -4.52 -1.73 2.10
CA VAL A 93 -5.29 -2.32 0.99
C VAL A 93 -5.65 -1.27 -0.08
N ALA A 94 -5.98 -0.06 0.34
CA ALA A 94 -6.47 0.99 -0.56
C ALA A 94 -5.35 1.73 -1.33
N VAL A 95 -4.09 1.60 -0.93
CA VAL A 95 -2.97 2.34 -1.53
C VAL A 95 -2.80 2.04 -3.04
N PHE A 96 -3.00 0.80 -3.47
CA PHE A 96 -2.65 0.39 -4.84
C PHE A 96 -3.73 0.69 -5.89
N LEU A 97 -5.01 0.47 -5.57
CA LEU A 97 -6.15 0.71 -6.48
C LEU A 97 -7.04 1.90 -6.05
N GLY A 98 -6.69 2.61 -4.98
CA GLY A 98 -7.64 3.46 -4.27
C GLY A 98 -8.67 2.61 -3.53
N SER A 99 -9.94 3.04 -3.47
CA SER A 99 -10.99 2.23 -2.83
C SER A 99 -11.42 1.07 -3.73
N PRO A 100 -11.07 -0.20 -3.42
CA PRO A 100 -11.48 -1.34 -4.25
C PRO A 100 -13.00 -1.53 -4.28
N LEU A 101 -13.71 -1.02 -3.27
CA LEU A 101 -15.18 -1.01 -3.20
C LEU A 101 -15.82 -0.24 -4.37
N ALA A 102 -15.14 0.77 -4.90
CA ALA A 102 -15.63 1.56 -6.02
C ALA A 102 -15.28 0.94 -7.38
N THR A 103 -14.24 0.10 -7.43
CA THR A 103 -13.64 -0.37 -8.68
C THR A 103 -14.34 -1.65 -9.17
N PRO A 104 -14.70 -1.77 -10.46
CA PRO A 104 -15.36 -2.98 -10.97
C PRO A 104 -14.43 -4.20 -10.88
N GLY A 105 -15.00 -5.36 -10.53
CA GLY A 105 -14.23 -6.59 -10.29
C GLY A 105 -13.36 -7.05 -11.46
N PHE A 106 -13.80 -6.84 -12.71
CA PHE A 106 -13.00 -7.17 -13.89
C PHE A 106 -11.69 -6.35 -13.95
N ALA A 107 -11.73 -5.07 -13.60
CA ALA A 107 -10.53 -4.24 -13.56
C ALA A 107 -9.57 -4.70 -12.45
N ILE A 108 -10.12 -5.08 -11.29
CA ILE A 108 -9.32 -5.64 -10.18
C ILE A 108 -8.61 -6.92 -10.62
N LEU A 109 -9.33 -7.86 -11.27
CA LEU A 109 -8.73 -9.10 -11.78
C LEU A 109 -7.65 -8.84 -12.84
N ASN A 110 -7.88 -7.91 -13.76
CA ASN A 110 -6.90 -7.56 -14.78
C ASN A 110 -5.60 -7.02 -14.15
N ILE A 111 -5.73 -6.08 -13.22
CA ILE A 111 -4.57 -5.53 -12.49
C ILE A 111 -3.88 -6.62 -11.66
N MET A 112 -4.63 -7.51 -11.02
CA MET A 112 -4.07 -8.63 -10.27
C MET A 112 -3.24 -9.58 -11.16
N VAL A 113 -3.70 -9.88 -12.37
CA VAL A 113 -2.94 -10.68 -13.34
C VAL A 113 -1.65 -9.97 -13.74
N GLY A 114 -1.72 -8.66 -14.04
CA GLY A 114 -0.52 -7.86 -14.33
C GLY A 114 0.47 -7.82 -13.17
N PHE A 115 -0.04 -7.63 -11.95
CA PHE A 115 0.76 -7.64 -10.73
C PHE A 115 1.47 -8.99 -10.53
N VAL A 116 0.76 -10.10 -10.65
CA VAL A 116 1.33 -11.46 -10.50
C VAL A 116 2.43 -11.70 -11.53
N LEU A 117 2.21 -11.32 -12.79
CA LEU A 117 3.19 -11.48 -13.85
C LEU A 117 4.46 -10.67 -13.56
N ILE A 118 4.32 -9.39 -13.25
CA ILE A 118 5.48 -8.53 -13.02
C ILE A 118 6.22 -8.90 -11.73
N MET A 119 5.51 -9.00 -10.60
CA MET A 119 6.11 -9.20 -9.28
C MET A 119 6.60 -10.63 -9.04
N TYR A 120 5.93 -11.65 -9.58
CA TYR A 120 6.29 -13.05 -9.31
C TYR A 120 6.98 -13.76 -10.47
N VAL A 121 6.99 -13.18 -11.67
CA VAL A 121 7.72 -13.74 -12.82
C VAL A 121 8.88 -12.84 -13.20
N VAL A 122 8.61 -11.61 -13.63
CA VAL A 122 9.63 -10.73 -14.24
C VAL A 122 10.68 -10.29 -13.22
N VAL A 123 10.26 -9.79 -12.05
CA VAL A 123 11.18 -9.30 -11.00
C VAL A 123 12.10 -10.42 -10.48
N PRO A 124 11.58 -11.60 -10.08
CA PRO A 124 12.38 -12.78 -9.78
C PRO A 124 13.39 -13.12 -10.87
N VAL A 125 12.94 -13.30 -12.11
CA VAL A 125 13.82 -13.70 -13.21
C VAL A 125 14.96 -12.70 -13.36
N ALA A 126 14.66 -11.41 -13.45
CA ALA A 126 15.68 -10.36 -13.59
C ALA A 126 16.69 -10.34 -12.43
N TYR A 127 16.22 -10.49 -11.18
CA TYR A 127 17.08 -10.45 -9.99
C TYR A 127 17.98 -11.69 -9.90
N TRP A 128 17.45 -12.89 -10.14
CA TRP A 128 18.22 -14.13 -10.05
C TRP A 128 19.19 -14.32 -11.23
N THR A 129 18.82 -13.87 -12.44
CA THR A 129 19.73 -13.84 -13.60
C THR A 129 20.76 -12.71 -13.55
N ASP A 130 20.74 -11.89 -12.49
CA ASP A 130 21.61 -10.73 -12.30
C ASP A 130 21.60 -9.77 -13.50
N ALA A 131 20.41 -9.55 -14.07
CA ALA A 131 20.25 -8.59 -15.15
C ALA A 131 20.65 -7.20 -14.64
N TYR A 132 21.53 -6.50 -15.38
CA TYR A 132 22.04 -5.18 -15.00
C TYR A 132 22.73 -5.11 -13.63
N SER A 133 23.36 -6.19 -13.17
CA SER A 133 23.98 -6.25 -11.83
C SER A 133 22.99 -5.97 -10.69
N ALA A 134 21.73 -6.39 -10.86
CA ALA A 134 20.65 -6.19 -9.90
C ALA A 134 20.96 -6.73 -8.49
N LYS A 135 21.82 -7.75 -8.34
CA LYS A 135 22.19 -8.30 -7.03
C LYS A 135 22.99 -7.35 -6.15
N ARG A 136 23.49 -6.23 -6.71
CA ARG A 136 24.12 -5.15 -5.93
C ARG A 136 23.11 -4.42 -5.05
N PHE A 137 21.82 -4.46 -5.40
CA PHE A 137 20.76 -3.75 -4.73
C PHE A 137 19.82 -4.72 -4.00
N PRO A 138 19.12 -4.28 -2.94
CA PRO A 138 18.03 -5.07 -2.38
C PRO A 138 16.91 -5.26 -3.40
N ILE A 139 16.27 -6.44 -3.40
CA ILE A 139 15.20 -6.80 -4.34
C ILE A 139 14.04 -5.80 -4.36
N PHE A 140 13.76 -5.17 -3.21
CA PHE A 140 12.75 -4.15 -3.06
C PHE A 140 13.24 -3.09 -2.07
N SER A 141 13.25 -1.83 -2.49
CA SER A 141 13.63 -0.69 -1.64
C SER A 141 13.08 0.62 -2.20
N SER A 142 12.73 1.55 -1.31
CA SER A 142 12.36 2.92 -1.64
C SER A 142 13.54 3.89 -1.59
N HIS A 143 14.74 3.41 -1.22
CA HIS A 143 15.93 4.24 -1.08
C HIS A 143 16.69 4.37 -2.41
N VAL A 144 17.45 5.46 -2.53
CA VAL A 144 18.35 5.70 -3.66
C VAL A 144 19.73 5.11 -3.35
N TYR A 145 20.32 4.46 -4.34
CA TYR A 145 21.64 3.82 -4.24
C TYR A 145 22.60 4.40 -5.27
N ALA A 146 23.89 4.39 -4.94
CA ALA A 146 24.97 4.65 -5.88
C ALA A 146 25.30 3.38 -6.69
N ASP A 147 26.09 3.51 -7.76
CA ASP A 147 26.45 2.41 -8.68
C ASP A 147 27.15 1.21 -8.00
N ASP A 148 27.79 1.48 -6.85
CA ASP A 148 28.46 0.50 -6.01
C ASP A 148 27.49 -0.28 -5.08
N GLY A 149 26.19 0.06 -5.09
CA GLY A 149 25.18 -0.52 -4.20
C GLY A 149 25.12 0.11 -2.81
N SER A 150 25.94 1.15 -2.55
CA SER A 150 25.89 1.90 -1.29
C SER A 150 24.71 2.87 -1.28
N ARG A 151 24.26 3.28 -0.08
CA ARG A 151 23.21 4.31 0.04
C ARG A 151 23.73 5.63 -0.50
N TYR A 152 22.97 6.25 -1.40
CA TYR A 152 23.37 7.50 -2.04
C TYR A 152 23.52 8.63 -1.02
N ASN A 153 24.68 9.29 -1.01
CA ASN A 153 24.93 10.42 -0.11
C ASN A 153 24.33 11.70 -0.69
N VAL A 154 23.15 12.08 -0.20
CA VAL A 154 22.38 13.25 -0.65
C VAL A 154 23.14 14.56 -0.41
N THR A 155 24.01 14.62 0.61
CA THR A 155 24.83 15.80 0.92
C THR A 155 25.88 16.10 -0.16
N ARG A 156 26.14 15.17 -1.08
CA ARG A 156 27.04 15.41 -2.21
C ARG A 156 26.46 16.36 -3.26
N VAL A 157 25.13 16.38 -3.39
CA VAL A 157 24.43 17.16 -4.44
C VAL A 157 23.58 18.28 -3.86
N MET A 158 23.16 18.16 -2.60
CA MET A 158 22.40 19.22 -1.92
C MET A 158 23.22 19.81 -0.79
N ASP A 159 23.43 21.13 -0.84
CA ASP A 159 23.98 21.87 0.28
C ASP A 159 22.96 21.90 1.43
N ALA A 160 23.33 21.37 2.59
CA ALA A 160 22.44 21.18 3.73
C ALA A 160 21.94 22.51 4.35
N LYS A 161 22.55 23.64 4.00
CA LYS A 161 22.17 24.97 4.51
C LYS A 161 21.27 25.74 3.57
N SER A 162 21.53 25.68 2.27
CA SER A 162 20.78 26.44 1.26
C SER A 162 19.71 25.63 0.52
N PHE A 163 19.71 24.29 0.64
CA PHE A 163 18.87 23.38 -0.14
C PHE A 163 18.96 23.59 -1.65
N LEU A 164 20.03 24.23 -2.12
CA LEU A 164 20.32 24.41 -3.54
C LEU A 164 21.06 23.17 -4.06
N MET A 165 20.74 22.79 -5.30
CA MET A 165 21.45 21.72 -6.00
C MET A 165 22.80 22.26 -6.48
N ASP A 166 23.87 21.61 -6.07
CA ASP A 166 25.22 21.87 -6.55
C ASP A 166 25.44 21.04 -7.83
N LEU A 167 25.35 21.71 -8.99
CA LEU A 167 25.43 21.07 -10.31
C LEU A 167 26.88 20.85 -10.78
N ASP A 168 27.87 21.32 -10.02
CA ASP A 168 29.28 21.36 -10.39
C ASP A 168 30.17 20.33 -9.62
N ALA A 169 29.57 19.34 -8.95
CA ALA A 169 30.24 18.36 -8.07
C ALA A 169 30.31 16.90 -8.58
#